data_AF-A0A7J8MR29-F1
#
_entry.id   AF-A0A7J8MR29-F1
#
_cell.length_a   1.000
_cell.length_b   1.000
_cell.length_c   1.000
_cell.angle_alpha   90.00
_cell.angle_beta   90.00
_cell.angle_gamma   90.00
#
_symmetry.space_group_name_H-M   'P 1'
#
loop_
_entity.id
_entity.type
_entity.pdbx_description
1 polymer ?
#
loop_
_entity_poly.entity_id
_entity_poly.type
_entity_poly.pdbx_seq_one_letter_code
_entity_poly.pdbx_strand_id
1 'polypeptide(L)'
;MSVGGKGKKDDRSDNVDDAFILFNKMIEKYPKPSIVEFTKLLAPIVRMKHNAIVFSMCSQMELLGVSHNVYSMSILINCFCQLARIDFGFSVLEKMLKLGVEPTVVIFSTLINGPCIQNKIFEAVSMFDEMTERGYQPGFIVYSTVLKGVV
;
A
#
# COMPACT_ATOMS: atom_id res chain seq x y z
N MET A 1 10.16 -10.40 50.23
CA MET A 1 10.74 -10.19 48.88
C MET A 1 9.60 -10.23 47.88
N SER A 2 9.13 -9.07 47.43
CA SER A 2 7.97 -8.96 46.55
C SER A 2 8.46 -8.91 45.10
N VAL A 3 7.92 -9.81 44.26
CA VAL A 3 8.25 -9.93 42.85
C VAL A 3 7.54 -8.81 42.09
N GLY A 4 8.25 -7.71 41.84
CA GLY A 4 7.82 -6.66 40.92
C GLY A 4 8.03 -7.11 39.48
N GLY A 5 7.02 -7.78 38.91
CA GLY A 5 6.96 -8.05 37.48
C GLY A 5 6.92 -6.74 36.69
N LYS A 6 8.04 -6.37 36.07
CA LYS A 6 8.08 -5.27 35.11
C LYS A 6 7.17 -5.61 33.94
N GLY A 7 6.09 -4.84 33.80
CA GLY A 7 5.24 -4.85 32.61
C GLY A 7 6.09 -4.55 31.37
N LYS A 8 6.11 -5.49 30.43
CA LYS A 8 6.40 -5.18 29.03
C LYS A 8 5.21 -4.37 28.52
N LYS A 9 5.32 -3.04 28.55
CA LYS A 9 4.41 -2.17 27.79
C LYS A 9 4.61 -2.49 26.31
N ASP A 10 3.49 -2.73 25.65
CA ASP A 10 3.40 -3.05 24.23
C ASP A 10 3.68 -1.79 23.41
N ASP A 11 4.95 -1.56 23.11
CA ASP A 11 5.52 -0.42 22.34
C ASP A 11 4.93 -0.26 20.91
N ARG A 12 4.01 -1.15 20.51
CA ARG A 12 3.35 -1.10 19.20
C ARG A 12 2.04 -0.31 19.20
N SER A 13 1.38 -0.15 20.35
CA SER A 13 0.13 0.63 20.43
C SER A 13 0.39 2.13 20.29
N ASP A 14 1.44 2.61 20.96
CA ASP A 14 1.75 4.04 21.09
C ASP A 14 1.98 4.70 19.71
N ASN A 15 2.56 3.97 18.74
CA ASN A 15 2.89 4.52 17.42
C ASN A 15 1.66 4.67 16.49
N VAL A 16 0.59 3.90 16.71
CA VAL A 16 -0.65 3.99 15.91
C VAL A 16 -1.54 5.12 16.43
N ASP A 17 -1.65 5.24 17.74
CA ASP A 17 -2.42 6.31 18.38
C ASP A 17 -1.79 7.68 18.08
N ASP A 18 -0.46 7.78 18.13
CA ASP A 18 0.29 8.96 17.70
C ASP A 18 0.02 9.31 16.24
N ALA A 19 -0.09 8.30 15.37
CA ALA A 19 -0.38 8.52 13.96
C ALA A 19 -1.80 9.07 13.75
N PHE A 20 -2.79 8.59 14.50
CA PHE A 20 -4.14 9.15 14.49
C PHE A 20 -4.18 10.59 14.99
N ILE A 21 -3.49 10.89 16.09
CA ILE A 21 -3.41 12.25 16.63
C ILE A 21 -2.79 13.19 15.60
N LEU A 22 -1.71 12.77 14.95
CA LEU A 22 -1.05 13.56 13.91
C LEU A 22 -1.96 13.74 12.69
N PHE A 23 -2.68 12.70 12.27
CA PHE A 23 -3.65 12.80 11.17
C PHE A 23 -4.76 13.81 11.49
N ASN A 24 -5.35 13.72 12.68
CA ASN A 24 -6.40 14.65 13.13
C ASN A 24 -5.88 16.09 13.16
N LYS A 25 -4.67 16.31 13.67
CA LYS A 25 -4.03 17.63 13.63
C LYS A 25 -3.76 18.12 12.20
N MET A 26 -3.45 17.22 11.27
CA MET A 26 -3.25 17.57 9.87
C MET A 26 -4.55 17.97 9.18
N ILE A 27 -5.67 17.31 9.51
CA ILE A 27 -6.95 17.62 8.85
C ILE A 27 -7.52 18.98 9.28
N GLU A 28 -7.22 19.44 10.49
CA GLU A 28 -7.66 20.74 11.03
C GLU A 28 -6.84 21.94 10.52
N LYS A 29 -5.67 21.70 9.92
CA LYS A 29 -4.79 22.77 9.44
C LYS A 29 -5.34 23.47 8.19
N TYR A 30 -5.16 24.79 8.17
CA TYR A 30 -5.33 25.63 6.99
C TYR A 30 -4.05 26.46 6.75
N PRO A 31 -3.45 26.44 5.53
CA PRO A 31 -3.87 25.67 4.36
C PRO A 31 -3.73 24.15 4.58
N LYS A 32 -4.46 23.36 3.78
CA LYS A 32 -4.46 21.90 3.91
C LYS A 32 -3.07 21.33 3.62
N PRO A 33 -2.56 20.37 4.41
CA PRO A 33 -1.31 19.69 4.12
C PRO A 33 -1.30 19.03 2.75
N SER A 34 -0.11 18.94 2.14
CA SER A 34 0.06 18.25 0.87
C SER A 34 -0.16 16.74 0.99
N ILE A 35 -0.53 16.07 -0.11
CA ILE A 35 -0.62 14.60 -0.19
C ILE A 35 0.69 13.93 0.27
N VAL A 36 1.84 14.56 0.01
CA VAL A 36 3.16 14.06 0.42
C VAL A 36 3.28 13.98 1.94
N GLU A 37 2.78 14.98 2.68
CA GLU A 37 2.78 14.94 4.14
C GLU A 37 1.91 13.82 4.69
N PHE A 38 0.73 13.60 4.11
CA PHE A 38 -0.13 12.49 4.52
C PHE A 38 0.54 11.15 4.26
N THR A 39 1.19 10.98 3.11
CA THR A 39 1.85 9.70 2.78
C THR A 39 3.02 9.37 3.71
N LYS A 40 3.73 10.37 4.25
CA LYS A 40 4.78 10.16 5.27
C LYS A 40 4.21 9.55 6.55
N LEU A 41 2.97 9.89 6.90
CA LEU A 41 2.26 9.34 8.04
C LEU A 41 1.74 7.92 7.76
N LEU A 42 1.24 7.67 6.54
CA LEU A 42 0.72 6.36 6.16
C LEU A 42 1.80 5.28 6.06
N ALA A 43 3.00 5.61 5.55
CA ALA A 43 4.04 4.62 5.29
C ALA A 43 4.45 3.79 6.54
N PRO A 44 4.65 4.38 7.73
CA PRO A 44 4.83 3.62 8.98
C PRO A 44 3.70 2.66 9.30
N ILE A 45 2.44 3.09 9.16
CA ILE A 45 1.24 2.31 9.48
C ILE A 45 1.13 1.08 8.57
N VAL A 46 1.48 1.23 7.29
CA VAL A 46 1.55 0.11 6.32
C VAL A 46 2.56 -0.94 6.76
N ARG A 47 3.74 -0.54 7.27
CA ARG A 47 4.76 -1.50 7.76
C ARG A 47 4.28 -2.27 8.99
N MET A 48 3.43 -1.64 9.80
CA MET A 48 2.78 -2.28 10.96
C MET A 48 1.57 -3.14 10.57
N LYS A 49 1.24 -3.23 9.27
CA LYS A 49 0.10 -4.00 8.72
C LYS A 49 -1.27 -3.54 9.23
N HIS A 50 -1.39 -2.30 9.69
CA HIS A 50 -2.66 -1.70 10.10
C HIS A 50 -3.43 -1.13 8.89
N ASN A 51 -3.68 -1.98 7.90
CA ASN A 51 -4.23 -1.58 6.60
C ASN A 51 -5.63 -0.96 6.68
N ALA A 52 -6.46 -1.37 7.65
CA ALA A 52 -7.78 -0.77 7.88
C ALA A 52 -7.69 0.73 8.23
N ILE A 53 -6.67 1.11 9.01
CA ILE A 53 -6.43 2.50 9.40
C ILE A 53 -5.99 3.32 8.18
N VAL A 54 -5.10 2.75 7.36
CA VAL A 54 -4.65 3.38 6.11
C VAL A 54 -5.83 3.68 5.19
N PHE A 55 -6.75 2.72 5.00
CA PHE A 55 -7.93 2.95 4.17
C PHE A 55 -8.87 4.02 4.73
N SER A 56 -9.08 4.02 6.05
CA SER A 56 -9.89 5.06 6.71
C SER A 56 -9.29 6.45 6.49
N MET A 57 -7.98 6.60 6.68
CA MET A 57 -7.26 7.85 6.46
C MET A 57 -7.28 8.29 4.98
N CYS A 58 -7.06 7.38 4.03
CA CYS A 58 -7.14 7.69 2.60
C CYS A 58 -8.55 8.13 2.18
N SER A 59 -9.59 7.48 2.69
CA SER A 59 -10.99 7.86 2.43
C SER A 59 -11.28 9.27 2.96
N GLN A 60 -10.83 9.58 4.18
CA GLN A 60 -10.95 10.92 4.74
C GLN A 60 -10.18 11.96 3.91
N MET A 61 -9.00 11.62 3.41
CA MET A 61 -8.23 12.50 2.51
C MET A 61 -8.99 12.81 1.22
N GLU A 62 -9.64 11.81 0.59
CA GLU A 62 -10.47 12.02 -0.60
C GLU A 62 -11.69 12.92 -0.31
N LEU A 63 -12.38 12.70 0.82
CA LEU A 63 -13.51 13.55 1.26
C LEU A 63 -13.11 15.01 1.51
N LEU A 64 -11.85 15.24 1.88
CA LEU A 64 -11.26 16.56 2.08
C LEU A 64 -10.73 17.19 0.79
N GLY A 65 -10.93 16.54 -0.36
CA GLY A 65 -10.47 17.03 -1.67
C GLY A 65 -8.97 16.85 -1.93
N VAL A 66 -8.27 16.04 -1.12
CA VAL A 66 -6.84 15.76 -1.31
C VAL A 66 -6.69 14.66 -2.35
N SER A 67 -6.34 15.06 -3.58
CA SER A 67 -6.13 14.11 -4.67
C SER A 67 -4.91 13.21 -4.43
N HIS A 68 -5.05 11.95 -4.84
CA HIS A 68 -4.01 10.94 -4.75
C HIS A 68 -2.94 11.15 -5.81
N ASN A 69 -1.70 10.78 -5.49
CA ASN A 69 -0.59 10.73 -6.44
C ASN A 69 -0.08 9.28 -6.60
N VAL A 70 0.93 9.10 -7.45
CA VAL A 70 1.57 7.79 -7.70
C VAL A 70 1.94 7.08 -6.39
N TYR A 71 2.46 7.82 -5.40
CA TYR A 71 2.95 7.26 -4.15
C TYR A 71 1.81 6.82 -3.22
N SER A 72 0.76 7.63 -3.06
CA SER A 72 -0.40 7.25 -2.25
C SER A 72 -1.17 6.09 -2.88
N MET A 73 -1.23 6.02 -4.21
CA MET A 73 -1.82 4.87 -4.91
C MET A 73 -0.97 3.60 -4.76
N SER A 74 0.37 3.71 -4.80
CA SER A 74 1.27 2.60 -4.48
C SER A 74 1.08 2.08 -3.06
N ILE A 75 0.84 2.96 -2.09
CA ILE A 75 0.50 2.58 -0.70
C ILE A 75 -0.79 1.74 -0.67
N LEU A 76 -1.85 2.20 -1.33
CA LEU A 76 -3.12 1.47 -1.38
C LEU A 76 -2.96 0.08 -2.02
N ILE A 77 -2.23 -0.02 -3.13
CA ILE A 77 -1.93 -1.29 -3.79
C ILE A 77 -1.20 -2.23 -2.84
N ASN A 78 -0.16 -1.76 -2.14
CA ASN A 78 0.56 -2.57 -1.16
C ASN A 78 -0.37 -3.06 -0.03
N CYS A 79 -1.23 -2.19 0.51
CA CYS A 79 -2.22 -2.58 1.52
C CYS A 79 -3.16 -3.69 1.01
N PHE A 80 -3.67 -3.57 -0.21
CA PHE A 80 -4.51 -4.59 -0.82
C PHE A 80 -3.77 -5.91 -1.03
N CYS A 81 -2.51 -5.87 -1.48
CA CYS A 81 -1.69 -7.07 -1.59
C CYS A 81 -1.44 -7.75 -0.24
N GLN A 82 -1.16 -6.99 0.81
CA GLN A 82 -0.96 -7.53 2.18
C GLN A 82 -2.23 -8.17 2.77
N LEU A 83 -3.42 -7.69 2.36
CA LEU A 83 -4.71 -8.22 2.79
C LEU A 83 -5.23 -9.36 1.91
N ALA A 84 -4.43 -9.80 0.95
CA ALA A 84 -4.85 -10.78 -0.04
C ALA A 84 -6.09 -10.36 -0.87
N ARG A 85 -6.20 -9.06 -1.17
CA ARG A 85 -7.30 -8.44 -1.94
C ARG A 85 -6.78 -7.86 -3.25
N ILE A 86 -6.15 -8.70 -4.06
CA ILE A 86 -5.46 -8.30 -5.30
C ILE A 86 -6.42 -7.67 -6.32
N ASP A 87 -7.69 -8.08 -6.33
CA ASP A 87 -8.77 -7.48 -7.09
C ASP A 87 -8.87 -5.95 -6.91
N PHE A 88 -8.73 -5.48 -5.67
CA PHE A 88 -8.72 -4.04 -5.37
C PHE A 88 -7.39 -3.39 -5.77
N GLY A 89 -6.28 -4.11 -5.64
CA GLY A 89 -4.98 -3.67 -6.15
C GLY A 89 -5.04 -3.36 -7.65
N PHE A 90 -5.66 -4.24 -8.44
CA PHE A 90 -5.89 -4.02 -9.87
C PHE A 90 -6.83 -2.85 -10.14
N SER A 91 -7.90 -2.71 -9.35
CA SER A 91 -8.81 -1.57 -9.48
C SER A 91 -8.08 -0.24 -9.27
N VAL A 92 -7.09 -0.17 -8.36
CA VAL A 92 -6.26 1.02 -8.19
C VAL A 92 -5.32 1.23 -9.39
N LEU A 93 -4.69 0.17 -9.91
CA LEU A 93 -3.86 0.26 -11.12
C LEU A 93 -4.66 0.80 -12.32
N GLU A 94 -5.86 0.27 -12.54
CA GLU A 94 -6.74 0.73 -13.62
C GLU A 94 -7.14 2.20 -13.42
N LYS A 95 -7.40 2.62 -12.18
CA LYS A 95 -7.65 4.04 -11.84
C LYS A 95 -6.43 4.91 -12.18
N MET A 96 -5.20 4.46 -11.91
CA MET A 96 -3.99 5.19 -12.28
C MET A 96 -3.94 5.43 -13.79
N LEU A 97 -4.13 4.37 -14.57
CA LEU A 97 -4.08 4.40 -16.03
C LEU A 97 -5.16 5.30 -16.63
N LYS A 98 -6.40 5.21 -16.13
CA LYS A 98 -7.51 6.09 -16.56
C LYS A 98 -7.25 7.56 -16.28
N LEU A 99 -6.48 7.87 -15.25
CA LEU A 99 -6.08 9.23 -14.90
C LEU A 99 -4.81 9.70 -15.62
N GLY A 100 -4.23 8.87 -16.50
CA GLY A 100 -2.95 9.15 -17.17
C GLY A 100 -1.76 9.19 -16.20
N VAL A 101 -1.89 8.51 -15.05
CA VAL A 101 -0.85 8.43 -14.03
C VAL A 101 -0.06 7.16 -14.26
N GLU A 102 1.20 7.31 -14.64
CA GLU A 102 2.00 6.18 -15.08
C GLU A 102 2.50 5.31 -13.92
N PRO A 103 2.15 4.01 -13.90
CA PRO A 103 2.61 3.10 -12.86
C PRO A 103 4.12 2.91 -12.92
N THR A 104 4.73 2.59 -11.79
CA THR A 104 6.16 2.27 -11.73
C THR A 104 6.38 0.76 -11.80
N VAL A 105 7.60 0.34 -12.14
CA VAL A 105 8.04 -1.06 -12.04
C VAL A 105 7.74 -1.66 -10.66
N VAL A 106 7.83 -0.85 -9.59
CA VAL A 106 7.53 -1.27 -8.22
C VAL A 106 6.05 -1.64 -8.04
N ILE A 107 5.13 -0.90 -8.68
CA ILE A 107 3.70 -1.19 -8.63
C ILE A 107 3.40 -2.54 -9.29
N PHE A 108 3.88 -2.76 -10.52
CA PHE A 108 3.73 -4.05 -11.20
C PHE A 108 4.35 -5.19 -10.38
N SER A 109 5.57 -4.99 -9.85
CA SER A 109 6.23 -5.99 -9.04
C SER A 109 5.45 -6.34 -7.77
N THR A 110 4.81 -5.36 -7.13
CA THR A 110 3.96 -5.56 -5.95
C THR A 110 2.71 -6.37 -6.31
N LEU A 111 2.06 -6.02 -7.42
CA LEU A 111 0.87 -6.70 -7.91
C LEU A 111 1.14 -8.08 -8.48
N ILE A 112 2.33 -8.39 -9.00
CA ILE A 112 2.68 -9.75 -9.47
C ILE A 112 3.04 -10.65 -8.28
N ASN A 113 3.67 -10.09 -7.25
CA ASN A 113 4.07 -10.85 -6.06
C ASN A 113 2.90 -11.19 -5.12
N GLY A 114 1.89 -10.33 -5.03
CA GLY A 114 0.70 -10.56 -4.22
C GLY A 114 -0.13 -11.81 -4.59
N PRO A 115 -0.49 -12.04 -5.87
CA PRO A 115 -1.31 -13.18 -6.33
C PRO A 115 -0.61 -14.53 -6.20
N CYS A 116 0.72 -14.61 -6.32
CA CYS A 116 1.44 -15.87 -6.13
C CYS A 116 1.36 -16.40 -4.68
N ILE A 117 1.07 -15.53 -3.71
CA ILE A 117 0.76 -15.94 -2.32
C ILE A 117 -0.67 -16.53 -2.21
N GLN A 118 -1.53 -16.30 -3.20
CA GLN A 118 -2.95 -16.68 -3.23
C GLN A 118 -3.30 -17.70 -4.33
N ASN A 119 -2.32 -18.40 -4.92
CA ASN A 119 -2.52 -19.32 -6.05
C ASN A 119 -3.19 -18.67 -7.29
N LYS A 120 -3.14 -17.34 -7.42
CA LYS A 120 -3.70 -16.58 -8.55
C LYS A 120 -2.67 -16.40 -9.67
N ILE A 121 -2.06 -17.50 -10.10
CA ILE A 121 -0.91 -17.49 -11.02
C ILE A 121 -1.26 -16.88 -12.39
N PHE A 122 -2.46 -17.15 -12.90
CA PHE A 122 -2.92 -16.56 -14.17
C PHE A 122 -2.99 -15.03 -14.12
N GLU A 123 -3.41 -14.45 -12.99
CA GLU A 123 -3.42 -12.99 -12.80
C GLU A 123 -1.99 -12.43 -12.77
N ALA A 124 -1.05 -13.16 -12.14
CA ALA A 124 0.36 -12.78 -12.11
C ALA A 124 1.03 -12.83 -13.49
N VAL A 125 0.72 -13.84 -14.32
CA VAL A 125 1.22 -13.96 -15.69
C VAL A 125 0.65 -12.87 -16.58
N SER A 126 -0.67 -12.63 -16.52
CA SER A 126 -1.29 -11.55 -17.31
C SER A 126 -0.69 -10.17 -16.99
N MET A 127 -0.31 -9.94 -15.73
CA MET A 127 0.36 -8.71 -15.31
C MET A 127 1.82 -8.63 -15.75
N PHE A 128 2.51 -9.76 -15.80
CA PHE A 128 3.84 -9.84 -16.38
C PHE A 128 3.79 -9.44 -17.87
N ASP A 129 2.85 -9.99 -18.62
CA ASP A 129 2.66 -9.68 -20.04
C ASP A 129 2.34 -8.18 -20.21
N GLU A 130 1.37 -7.63 -19.48
CA GLU A 130 1.03 -6.20 -19.53
C GLU A 130 2.25 -5.31 -19.20
N MET A 131 3.03 -5.66 -18.18
CA MET A 131 4.25 -4.95 -17.82
C MET A 131 5.24 -4.91 -19.00
N THR A 132 5.45 -6.05 -19.67
CA THR A 132 6.38 -6.13 -20.81
C THR A 132 5.86 -5.45 -22.07
N GLU A 133 4.57 -5.54 -22.38
CA GLU A 133 3.93 -4.87 -23.53
C GLU A 133 4.03 -3.35 -23.42
N ARG A 134 3.97 -2.82 -22.19
CA ARG A 134 4.19 -1.40 -21.90
C ARG A 134 5.67 -0.99 -21.87
N GLY A 135 6.60 -1.91 -22.15
CA GLY A 135 8.03 -1.65 -22.23
C GLY A 135 8.76 -1.62 -20.87
N TYR A 136 8.09 -1.99 -19.77
CA TYR A 136 8.77 -2.10 -18.48
C TYR A 136 9.61 -3.37 -18.44
N GLN A 137 10.82 -3.27 -17.88
CA GLN A 137 11.72 -4.39 -17.71
C GLN A 137 11.43 -5.13 -16.39
N PRO A 138 10.98 -6.40 -16.42
CA PRO A 138 10.74 -7.16 -15.20
C PRO A 138 12.03 -7.40 -14.43
N GLY A 139 12.00 -7.18 -13.12
CA GLY A 139 13.13 -7.48 -12.25
C GLY A 139 13.25 -8.97 -11.91
N PHE A 140 14.37 -9.37 -11.33
CA PHE A 140 14.61 -10.75 -10.89
C PHE A 140 13.48 -11.31 -10.02
N ILE A 141 12.95 -10.50 -9.09
CA ILE A 141 11.87 -10.90 -8.20
C ILE A 141 10.62 -11.29 -9.00
N VAL A 142 10.22 -10.47 -9.97
CA VAL A 142 9.06 -10.71 -10.83
C VAL A 142 9.20 -12.02 -11.60
N TYR A 143 10.34 -12.24 -12.26
CA TYR A 143 10.63 -13.51 -12.94
C TYR A 143 10.56 -14.71 -12.00
N SER A 144 11.20 -14.62 -10.83
CA SER A 144 11.22 -15.71 -9.85
C SER A 144 9.83 -16.06 -9.34
N THR A 145 8.98 -15.05 -9.17
CA THR A 145 7.59 -15.18 -8.69
C THR A 145 6.72 -15.88 -9.73
N VAL A 146 6.80 -15.46 -11.00
CA VAL A 146 6.04 -16.10 -12.09
C VAL A 146 6.50 -17.55 -12.29
N LEU A 147 7.81 -17.81 -12.31
CA LEU A 147 8.35 -19.17 -12.45
C LEU A 147 7.88 -20.10 -11.33
N LYS A 148 7.89 -19.65 -10.07
CA LYS A 148 7.36 -20.44 -8.94
C LYS A 148 5.88 -20.77 -9.06
N GLY A 149 5.11 -19.99 -9.82
CA GLY A 149 3.71 -20.26 -10.07
C GLY A 149 3.46 -21.30 -11.17
N VAL A 150 4.40 -21.47 -12.09
CA VAL A 150 4.24 -22.34 -13.26
C VAL A 150 4.79 -23.76 -13.03
N VAL A 151 5.65 -23.93 -12.01
CA VAL A 151 6.29 -25.21 -11.63
C VAL A 151 5.56 -25.85 -10.45
#